data_AF-A0A5R9B2N4-F1
#
_entry.id   AF-A0A5R9B2N4-F1
#
_cell.length_a   1.000
_cell.length_b   1.000
_cell.length_c   1.000
_cell.angle_alpha   90.00
_cell.angle_beta   90.00
_cell.angle_gamma   90.00
#
_symmetry.space_group_name_H-M   'P 1'
#
loop_
_entity.id
_entity.type
_entity.pdbx_description
1 polymer ?
#
loop_
_entity_poly.entity_id
_entity_poly.type
_entity_poly.pdbx_seq_one_letter_code
_entity_poly.pdbx_strand_id
1 'polypeptide(L)'
;MINLVQFNKHQEALGYFAQQLLFPDKLTLHPKTFEEVIHMEHPAYQDLIQYREQMYELSLLQIKQLYSDTFDFNKTAPLYMTYNKFDTQKERGQLLAKLKVLYEMFGLKMADNELSDFLPLMLEFLYIAQWKNDPRAKGNIEFVIMIIEDGTYAMANQLAEQNSPYYFLIKGLRETLKACIEPVNEVKQHV
;
A
#
# COMPACT_ATOMS: atom_id res chain seq x y z
N MET A 1 17.75 0.63 0.38
CA MET A 1 18.02 -0.62 1.11
C MET A 1 17.04 -0.75 2.27
N ILE A 2 16.39 -1.91 2.47
CA ILE A 2 15.32 -2.08 3.49
C ILE A 2 15.88 -2.43 4.88
N ASN A 3 15.34 -1.76 5.90
CA ASN A 3 15.50 -2.07 7.32
C ASN A 3 14.46 -3.11 7.76
N LEU A 4 14.88 -4.38 7.85
CA LEU A 4 13.98 -5.48 8.23
C LEU A 4 13.43 -5.37 9.66
N VAL A 5 14.14 -4.72 10.58
CA VAL A 5 13.66 -4.51 11.96
C VAL A 5 12.46 -3.56 11.94
N GLN A 6 12.56 -2.45 11.22
CA GLN A 6 11.45 -1.51 11.06
C GLN A 6 10.31 -2.12 10.24
N PHE A 7 10.62 -2.84 9.15
CA PHE A 7 9.60 -3.53 8.37
C PHE A 7 8.77 -4.49 9.23
N ASN A 8 9.42 -5.36 10.01
CA ASN A 8 8.73 -6.31 10.89
C ASN A 8 7.86 -5.60 11.95
N LYS A 9 8.30 -4.42 12.45
CA LYS A 9 7.51 -3.61 13.40
C LYS A 9 6.20 -3.10 12.77
N HIS A 10 6.20 -2.85 11.47
CA HIS A 10 5.07 -2.26 10.73
C HIS A 10 4.32 -3.28 9.85
N GLN A 11 4.71 -4.54 9.87
CA GLN A 11 4.14 -5.57 8.99
C GLN A 11 2.63 -5.73 9.20
N GLU A 12 2.15 -5.72 10.44
CA GLU A 12 0.71 -5.82 10.73
C GLU A 12 -0.09 -4.62 10.17
N ALA A 13 0.49 -3.41 10.20
CA ALA A 13 -0.14 -2.22 9.65
C ALA A 13 -0.40 -2.36 8.13
N LEU A 14 0.44 -3.11 7.40
CA LEU A 14 0.22 -3.36 5.97
C LEU A 14 -1.07 -4.13 5.71
N GLY A 15 -1.46 -5.05 6.60
CA GLY A 15 -2.75 -5.74 6.55
C GLY A 15 -3.92 -4.77 6.76
N TYR A 16 -3.78 -3.83 7.69
CA TYR A 16 -4.77 -2.75 7.87
C TYR A 16 -4.92 -1.91 6.59
N PHE A 17 -3.81 -1.46 5.97
CA PHE A 17 -3.87 -0.73 4.71
C PHE A 17 -4.52 -1.54 3.59
N ALA A 18 -4.19 -2.83 3.47
CA ALA A 18 -4.80 -3.73 2.49
C ALA A 18 -6.33 -3.77 2.66
N GLN A 19 -6.80 -3.94 3.90
CA GLN A 19 -8.22 -3.97 4.23
C GLN A 19 -8.94 -2.67 3.88
N GLN A 20 -8.36 -1.51 4.21
CA GLN A 20 -8.99 -0.19 3.95
C GLN A 20 -9.04 0.18 2.45
N LEU A 21 -8.25 -0.50 1.62
CA LEU A 21 -8.21 -0.32 0.16
C LEU A 21 -9.03 -1.36 -0.62
N LEU A 22 -9.72 -2.27 0.08
CA LEU A 22 -10.73 -3.13 -0.52
C LEU A 22 -12.09 -2.43 -0.53
N PHE A 23 -13.01 -2.93 -1.36
CA PHE A 23 -14.37 -2.41 -1.40
C PHE A 23 -15.01 -2.46 0.01
N PRO A 24 -15.51 -1.34 0.54
CA PRO A 24 -15.85 -1.23 1.95
C PRO A 24 -17.11 -2.00 2.32
N ASP A 25 -17.08 -2.66 3.47
CA ASP A 25 -18.20 -3.36 4.09
C ASP A 25 -18.52 -2.81 5.50
N LYS A 26 -19.40 -3.49 6.24
CA LYS A 26 -19.83 -3.03 7.56
C LYS A 26 -18.71 -3.02 8.62
N LEU A 27 -17.68 -3.85 8.45
CA LEU A 27 -16.60 -4.03 9.41
C LEU A 27 -15.32 -3.29 9.01
N THR A 28 -15.21 -2.80 7.77
CA THR A 28 -14.03 -2.05 7.29
C THR A 28 -13.58 -0.96 8.27
N LEU A 29 -14.51 -0.14 8.77
CA LEU A 29 -14.20 0.97 9.68
C LEU A 29 -14.46 0.66 11.16
N HIS A 30 -14.61 -0.60 11.54
CA HIS A 30 -14.86 -0.95 12.94
C HIS A 30 -13.68 -0.51 13.82
N PRO A 31 -13.86 0.22 14.94
CA PRO A 31 -12.75 0.82 15.69
C PRO A 31 -11.62 -0.14 16.08
N LYS A 32 -11.97 -1.39 16.40
CA LYS A 32 -11.00 -2.45 16.71
C LYS A 32 -9.99 -2.73 15.58
N THR A 33 -10.39 -2.64 14.30
CA THR A 33 -9.45 -2.91 13.20
C THR A 33 -8.29 -1.92 13.18
N PHE A 34 -8.52 -0.71 13.68
CA PHE A 34 -7.49 0.30 13.86
C PHE A 34 -6.76 0.15 15.20
N GLU A 35 -7.48 0.06 16.31
CA GLU A 35 -6.90 0.08 17.67
C GLU A 35 -5.99 -1.11 17.96
N GLU A 36 -6.24 -2.25 17.31
CA GLU A 36 -5.42 -3.45 17.45
C GLU A 36 -4.05 -3.34 16.77
N VAL A 37 -3.92 -2.48 15.75
CA VAL A 37 -2.76 -2.49 14.84
C VAL A 37 -2.04 -1.14 14.79
N ILE A 38 -2.76 -0.03 14.95
CA ILE A 38 -2.25 1.33 14.81
C ILE A 38 -2.21 2.03 16.16
N HIS A 39 -0.99 2.30 16.64
CA HIS A 39 -0.72 2.98 17.91
C HIS A 39 -0.07 4.35 17.70
N MET A 40 -0.03 5.18 18.75
CA MET A 40 0.43 6.57 18.67
C MET A 40 1.89 6.75 18.18
N GLU A 41 2.72 5.73 18.35
CA GLU A 41 4.11 5.69 17.88
C GLU A 41 4.25 5.32 16.40
N HIS A 42 3.15 4.94 15.75
CA HIS A 42 3.15 4.62 14.32
C HIS A 42 3.47 5.88 13.51
N PRO A 43 4.39 5.82 12.52
CA PRO A 43 4.83 7.02 11.77
C PRO A 43 3.67 7.75 11.07
N ALA A 44 2.64 7.00 10.67
CA ALA A 44 1.45 7.53 10.00
C ALA A 44 0.24 7.79 10.94
N TYR A 45 0.42 7.75 12.27
CA TYR A 45 -0.72 7.78 13.21
C TYR A 45 -1.67 8.96 12.97
N GLN A 46 -1.13 10.17 12.81
CA GLN A 46 -1.94 11.38 12.62
C GLN A 46 -2.74 11.36 11.31
N ASP A 47 -2.11 10.94 10.21
CA ASP A 47 -2.78 10.82 8.92
C ASP A 47 -3.89 9.75 8.99
N LEU A 48 -3.64 8.61 9.63
CA LEU A 48 -4.63 7.55 9.73
C LEU A 48 -5.82 7.90 10.66
N ILE A 49 -5.58 8.68 11.72
CA ILE A 49 -6.67 9.26 12.51
C ILE A 49 -7.50 10.20 11.64
N GLN A 50 -6.86 11.10 10.88
CA GLN A 50 -7.57 12.03 10.01
C GLN A 50 -8.40 11.33 8.93
N TYR A 51 -7.87 10.25 8.33
CA TYR A 51 -8.63 9.37 7.44
C TYR A 51 -9.89 8.82 8.12
N ARG A 52 -9.76 8.26 9.33
CA ARG A 52 -10.86 7.64 10.05
C ARG A 52 -11.94 8.63 10.44
N GLU A 53 -11.57 9.77 11.00
CA GLU A 53 -12.53 10.80 11.40
C GLU A 53 -13.33 11.28 10.18
N GLN A 54 -12.69 11.51 9.03
CA GLN A 54 -13.40 11.88 7.81
C GLN A 54 -14.32 10.77 7.29
N MET A 55 -13.91 9.51 7.42
CA MET A 55 -14.75 8.38 7.03
C MET A 55 -15.94 8.18 7.98
N TYR A 56 -15.82 8.50 9.27
CA TYR A 56 -16.91 8.38 10.24
C TYR A 56 -18.03 9.41 10.08
N GLU A 57 -17.76 10.54 9.42
CA GLU A 57 -18.78 11.51 9.02
C GLU A 57 -19.65 11.03 7.85
N LEU A 58 -19.29 9.89 7.22
CA LEU A 58 -20.00 9.33 6.08
C LEU A 58 -20.78 8.07 6.46
N SER A 59 -21.98 7.93 5.88
CA SER A 59 -22.70 6.65 5.91
C SER A 59 -21.98 5.59 5.07
N LEU A 60 -22.21 4.29 5.37
CA LEU A 60 -21.64 3.19 4.58
C LEU A 60 -21.94 3.30 3.08
N LEU A 61 -23.13 3.80 2.71
CA LEU A 61 -23.48 4.02 1.31
C LEU A 61 -22.60 5.09 0.67
N GLN A 62 -22.36 6.20 1.39
CA GLN A 62 -21.47 7.27 0.92
C GLN A 62 -20.02 6.80 0.82
N ILE A 63 -19.55 5.97 1.76
CA ILE A 63 -18.18 5.41 1.72
C ILE A 63 -18.01 4.48 0.52
N LYS A 64 -19.01 3.64 0.21
CA LYS A 64 -19.03 2.79 -0.98
C LYS A 64 -19.02 3.61 -2.27
N GLN A 65 -19.84 4.66 -2.33
CA GLN A 65 -19.87 5.57 -3.48
C GLN A 65 -18.51 6.27 -3.65
N LEU A 66 -17.96 6.80 -2.57
CA LEU A 66 -16.64 7.44 -2.56
C LEU A 66 -15.54 6.48 -3.04
N TYR A 67 -15.57 5.22 -2.59
CA TYR A 67 -14.64 4.19 -3.08
C TYR A 67 -14.75 4.02 -4.59
N SER A 68 -15.95 3.79 -5.12
CA SER A 68 -16.12 3.54 -6.56
C SER A 68 -15.77 4.77 -7.41
N ASP A 69 -16.11 5.97 -6.94
CA ASP A 69 -15.73 7.22 -7.61
C ASP A 69 -14.22 7.44 -7.59
N THR A 70 -13.54 7.02 -6.52
CA THR A 70 -12.09 7.20 -6.35
C THR A 70 -11.26 6.17 -7.10
N PHE A 71 -11.64 4.89 -7.04
CA PHE A 71 -10.79 3.78 -7.48
C PHE A 71 -11.34 3.01 -8.68
N ASP A 72 -12.66 2.87 -8.82
CA ASP A 72 -13.25 2.06 -9.89
C ASP A 72 -13.44 2.86 -11.19
N PHE A 73 -13.90 4.12 -11.07
CA PHE A 73 -14.24 4.95 -12.23
C PHE A 73 -13.19 6.01 -12.57
N ASN A 74 -12.28 6.32 -11.66
CA ASN A 74 -11.24 7.32 -11.86
C ASN A 74 -9.94 6.68 -12.36
N LYS A 75 -9.62 6.93 -13.65
CA LYS A 75 -8.42 6.39 -14.32
C LYS A 75 -7.09 6.93 -13.81
N THR A 76 -7.12 7.96 -12.98
CA THR A 76 -5.91 8.65 -12.49
C THR A 76 -5.49 8.21 -11.09
N ALA A 77 -6.39 7.55 -10.34
CA ALA A 77 -6.09 6.90 -9.06
C ALA A 77 -6.42 5.39 -9.06
N PRO A 78 -6.10 4.59 -10.10
CA PRO A 78 -6.40 3.16 -10.09
C PRO A 78 -5.52 2.45 -9.05
N LEU A 79 -6.08 1.44 -8.39
CA LEU A 79 -5.33 0.60 -7.43
C LEU A 79 -4.35 -0.39 -8.10
N TYR A 80 -3.97 -0.17 -9.36
CA TYR A 80 -3.01 -0.98 -10.10
C TYR A 80 -1.69 -0.22 -10.26
N MET A 81 -0.69 -0.58 -9.46
CA MET A 81 0.52 0.24 -9.26
C MET A 81 1.40 0.39 -10.51
N THR A 82 1.19 -0.43 -11.53
CA THR A 82 1.94 -0.37 -12.79
C THR A 82 1.17 0.27 -13.94
N TYR A 83 -0.09 0.66 -13.71
CA TYR A 83 -1.02 1.08 -14.77
C TYR A 83 -0.50 2.27 -15.59
N ASN A 84 0.02 3.31 -14.93
CA ASN A 84 0.52 4.53 -15.59
C ASN A 84 2.05 4.54 -15.77
N LYS A 85 2.75 3.42 -15.53
CA LYS A 85 4.23 3.41 -15.44
C LYS A 85 4.93 3.02 -16.75
N PHE A 86 4.27 2.27 -17.63
CA PHE A 86 4.90 1.64 -18.78
C PHE A 86 4.39 2.21 -20.10
N ASP A 87 5.31 2.47 -21.02
CA ASP A 87 5.00 2.87 -22.40
C ASP A 87 4.45 1.71 -23.23
N THR A 88 4.80 0.46 -22.87
CA THR A 88 4.36 -0.74 -23.59
C THR A 88 3.66 -1.76 -22.70
N GLN A 89 2.65 -2.45 -23.27
CA GLN A 89 1.96 -3.54 -22.58
C GLN A 89 2.87 -4.75 -22.29
N LYS A 90 3.94 -4.93 -23.06
CA LYS A 90 4.88 -6.05 -22.91
C LYS A 90 5.70 -5.91 -21.61
N GLU A 91 6.25 -4.73 -21.35
CA GLU A 91 7.05 -4.48 -20.15
C GLU A 91 6.19 -4.59 -18.88
N ARG A 92 4.97 -4.02 -18.92
CA ARG A 92 3.99 -4.20 -17.85
C ARG A 92 3.71 -5.69 -17.62
N GLY A 93 3.42 -6.44 -18.68
CA GLY A 93 3.15 -7.88 -18.60
C GLY A 93 4.29 -8.69 -17.98
N GLN A 94 5.55 -8.33 -18.27
CA GLN A 94 6.72 -8.96 -17.65
C GLN A 94 6.80 -8.66 -16.14
N LEU A 95 6.50 -7.43 -15.73
CA LEU A 95 6.49 -7.06 -14.32
C LEU A 95 5.37 -7.80 -13.55
N LEU A 96 4.18 -7.90 -14.16
CA LEU A 96 3.06 -8.66 -13.58
C LEU A 96 3.41 -10.14 -13.40
N ALA A 97 4.02 -10.76 -14.41
CA ALA A 97 4.48 -12.14 -14.31
C ALA A 97 5.53 -12.32 -13.20
N LYS A 98 6.46 -11.36 -13.07
CA LYS A 98 7.48 -11.37 -12.01
C LYS A 98 6.87 -11.28 -10.62
N LEU A 99 5.90 -10.38 -10.41
CA LEU A 99 5.18 -10.27 -9.13
C LEU A 99 4.41 -11.55 -8.80
N LYS A 100 3.76 -12.16 -9.80
CA LYS A 100 3.05 -13.44 -9.60
C LYS A 100 4.00 -14.55 -9.16
N VAL A 101 5.12 -14.73 -9.85
CA VAL A 101 6.14 -15.71 -9.47
C VAL A 101 6.69 -15.43 -8.07
N LEU A 102 6.88 -14.15 -7.73
CA LEU A 102 7.30 -13.76 -6.39
C LEU A 102 6.32 -14.25 -5.32
N TYR A 103 5.01 -14.07 -5.50
CA TYR A 103 4.02 -14.57 -4.53
C TYR A 103 4.06 -16.10 -4.41
N GLU A 104 4.14 -16.81 -5.55
CA GLU A 104 4.24 -18.27 -5.59
C GLU A 104 5.51 -18.79 -4.89
N MET A 105 6.63 -18.07 -4.98
CA MET A 105 7.90 -18.40 -4.30
C MET A 105 7.81 -18.33 -2.76
N PHE A 106 6.81 -17.63 -2.23
CA PHE A 106 6.47 -17.58 -0.81
C PHE A 106 5.30 -18.50 -0.46
N GLY A 107 4.89 -19.38 -1.38
CA GLY A 107 3.82 -20.36 -1.18
C GLY A 107 2.41 -19.77 -1.25
N LEU A 108 2.27 -18.56 -1.78
CA LEU A 108 0.99 -17.85 -1.85
C LEU A 108 0.37 -18.02 -3.24
N LYS A 109 -0.93 -18.29 -3.28
CA LYS A 109 -1.70 -18.37 -4.52
C LYS A 109 -2.35 -17.01 -4.80
N MET A 110 -2.16 -16.50 -6.01
CA MET A 110 -2.91 -15.34 -6.50
C MET A 110 -4.40 -15.62 -6.59
N ALA A 111 -5.21 -14.58 -6.35
CA ALA A 111 -6.63 -14.60 -6.68
C ALA A 111 -6.81 -14.75 -8.21
N ASP A 112 -7.73 -15.60 -8.64
CA ASP A 112 -7.84 -16.02 -10.04
C ASP A 112 -8.31 -14.88 -10.98
N ASN A 113 -8.89 -13.79 -10.45
CA ASN A 113 -9.48 -12.68 -11.21
C ASN A 113 -8.79 -11.33 -10.98
N GLU A 114 -7.59 -11.30 -10.40
CA GLU A 114 -6.87 -10.06 -10.11
C GLU A 114 -5.48 -10.02 -10.73
N LEU A 115 -4.99 -8.80 -10.98
CA LEU A 115 -3.61 -8.57 -11.41
C LEU A 115 -2.67 -8.53 -10.20
N SER A 116 -1.44 -8.98 -10.40
CA SER A 116 -0.44 -9.07 -9.33
C SER A 116 0.04 -7.72 -8.80
N ASP A 117 -0.23 -6.62 -9.51
CA ASP A 117 0.05 -5.25 -9.09
C ASP A 117 -1.15 -4.52 -8.46
N PHE A 118 -2.25 -5.23 -8.19
CA PHE A 118 -3.35 -4.68 -7.42
C PHE A 118 -2.87 -4.39 -5.98
N LEU A 119 -2.93 -3.12 -5.58
CA LEU A 119 -2.29 -2.61 -4.36
C LEU A 119 -2.73 -3.36 -3.09
N PRO A 120 -4.03 -3.65 -2.85
CA PRO A 120 -4.43 -4.47 -1.71
C PRO A 120 -3.74 -5.84 -1.67
N LEU A 121 -3.57 -6.51 -2.82
CA LEU A 121 -2.87 -7.80 -2.87
C LEU A 121 -1.37 -7.67 -2.62
N MET A 122 -0.74 -6.60 -3.09
CA MET A 122 0.67 -6.34 -2.81
C MET A 122 0.91 -6.12 -1.31
N LEU A 123 0.01 -5.38 -0.65
CA LEU A 123 0.07 -5.12 0.79
C LEU A 123 -0.24 -6.38 1.60
N GLU A 124 -1.25 -7.14 1.20
CA GLU A 124 -1.58 -8.44 1.78
C GLU A 124 -0.39 -9.40 1.68
N PHE A 125 0.30 -9.45 0.52
CA PHE A 125 1.51 -10.23 0.34
C PHE A 125 2.60 -9.84 1.36
N LEU A 126 2.88 -8.54 1.52
CA LEU A 126 3.85 -8.05 2.49
C LEU A 126 3.44 -8.38 3.94
N TYR A 127 2.14 -8.37 4.23
CA TYR A 127 1.58 -8.70 5.53
C TYR A 127 1.69 -10.20 5.85
N ILE A 128 1.26 -11.10 4.97
CA ILE A 128 1.15 -12.54 5.28
C ILE A 128 2.41 -13.35 5.01
N ALA A 129 3.31 -12.89 4.14
CA ALA A 129 4.51 -13.63 3.80
C ALA A 129 5.46 -13.74 5.00
N GLN A 130 6.12 -14.90 5.13
CA GLN A 130 7.10 -15.14 6.19
C GLN A 130 8.48 -14.60 5.78
N TRP A 131 8.84 -13.44 6.32
CA TRP A 131 10.11 -12.76 6.02
C TRP A 131 11.24 -13.09 6.98
N LYS A 132 10.92 -13.59 8.18
CA LYS A 132 11.89 -13.84 9.24
C LYS A 132 12.87 -14.94 8.81
N ASN A 133 14.16 -14.63 8.90
CA ASN A 133 15.26 -15.53 8.52
C ASN A 133 15.26 -15.96 7.04
N ASP A 134 14.51 -15.29 6.16
CA ASP A 134 14.59 -15.56 4.72
C ASP A 134 15.68 -14.68 4.08
N PRO A 135 16.76 -15.25 3.51
CA PRO A 135 17.82 -14.47 2.87
C PRO A 135 17.35 -13.66 1.66
N ARG A 136 16.18 -13.99 1.10
CA ARG A 136 15.57 -13.30 -0.05
C ARG A 136 14.71 -12.11 0.37
N ALA A 137 14.38 -11.99 1.67
CA ALA A 137 13.41 -11.01 2.17
C ALA A 137 13.76 -9.58 1.78
N LYS A 138 15.00 -9.14 2.06
CA LYS A 138 15.42 -7.76 1.91
C LYS A 138 15.21 -7.23 0.49
N GLY A 139 15.69 -7.97 -0.52
CA GLY A 139 15.55 -7.57 -1.93
C GLY A 139 14.12 -7.67 -2.45
N ASN A 140 13.35 -8.66 -1.99
CA ASN A 140 11.97 -8.84 -2.42
C ASN A 140 11.02 -7.78 -1.82
N ILE A 141 11.19 -7.45 -0.53
CA ILE A 141 10.47 -6.35 0.12
C ILE A 141 10.83 -5.03 -0.57
N GLU A 142 12.11 -4.77 -0.81
CA GLU A 142 12.57 -3.55 -1.50
C GLU A 142 11.92 -3.40 -2.87
N PHE A 143 11.92 -4.48 -3.65
CA PHE A 143 11.30 -4.52 -4.97
C PHE A 143 9.80 -4.20 -4.94
N VAL A 144 9.04 -4.79 -4.01
CA VAL A 144 7.59 -4.54 -3.89
C VAL A 144 7.33 -3.12 -3.41
N ILE A 145 8.04 -2.64 -2.39
CA ILE A 145 7.91 -1.27 -1.86
C ILE A 145 8.18 -0.23 -2.94
N MET A 146 9.21 -0.41 -3.76
CA MET A 146 9.51 0.51 -4.87
C MET A 146 8.35 0.63 -5.86
N ILE A 147 7.69 -0.48 -6.20
CA ILE A 147 6.55 -0.47 -7.11
C ILE A 147 5.38 0.29 -6.47
N ILE A 148 5.12 0.08 -5.18
CA ILE A 148 4.07 0.78 -4.44
C ILE A 148 4.36 2.27 -4.35
N GLU A 149 5.58 2.67 -3.99
CA GLU A 149 5.97 4.08 -3.90
C GLU A 149 5.80 4.80 -5.24
N ASP A 150 6.28 4.20 -6.33
CA ASP A 150 6.14 4.78 -7.67
C ASP A 150 4.67 4.90 -8.09
N GLY A 151 3.86 3.86 -7.86
CA GLY A 151 2.45 3.83 -8.24
C GLY A 151 1.58 4.77 -7.41
N THR A 152 1.87 4.89 -6.11
CA THR A 152 1.09 5.72 -5.18
C THR A 152 1.50 7.19 -5.20
N TYR A 153 2.66 7.56 -5.76
CA TYR A 153 3.09 8.96 -5.81
C TYR A 153 2.10 9.87 -6.54
N ALA A 154 1.77 9.53 -7.78
CA ALA A 154 0.83 10.32 -8.58
C ALA A 154 -0.60 10.27 -8.00
N MET A 155 -1.01 9.10 -7.51
CA MET A 155 -2.29 8.89 -6.83
C MET A 155 -2.44 9.84 -5.63
N ALA A 156 -1.43 9.93 -4.76
CA ALA A 156 -1.47 10.78 -3.58
C ALA A 156 -1.67 12.26 -3.94
N ASN A 157 -0.97 12.76 -4.95
CA ASN A 157 -1.11 14.15 -5.39
C ASN A 157 -2.53 14.44 -5.89
N GLN A 158 -3.09 13.52 -6.67
CA GLN A 158 -4.45 13.69 -7.16
C GLN A 158 -5.50 13.64 -6.04
N LEU A 159 -5.38 12.69 -5.12
CA LEU A 159 -6.30 12.58 -3.99
C LEU A 159 -6.26 13.85 -3.12
N ALA A 160 -5.08 14.48 -3.00
CA ALA A 160 -4.92 15.76 -2.31
C ALA A 160 -5.68 16.89 -3.04
N GLU A 161 -5.52 17.02 -4.36
CA GLU A 161 -6.23 18.02 -5.17
C GLU A 161 -7.76 17.86 -5.08
N GLN A 162 -8.23 16.64 -4.94
CA GLN A 162 -9.66 16.30 -4.82
C GLN A 162 -10.18 16.42 -3.38
N ASN A 163 -9.34 16.75 -2.40
CA ASN A 163 -9.65 16.71 -0.97
C ASN A 163 -10.29 15.37 -0.55
N SER A 164 -9.83 14.27 -1.15
CA SER A 164 -10.36 12.93 -0.86
C SER A 164 -9.86 12.44 0.49
N PRO A 165 -10.71 11.87 1.36
CA PRO A 165 -10.26 11.23 2.60
C PRO A 165 -9.17 10.17 2.37
N TYR A 166 -9.24 9.44 1.25
CA TYR A 166 -8.23 8.44 0.89
C TYR A 166 -6.82 9.01 0.72
N TYR A 167 -6.67 10.32 0.53
CA TYR A 167 -5.35 10.97 0.55
C TYR A 167 -4.57 10.62 1.82
N PHE A 168 -5.21 10.71 2.98
CA PHE A 168 -4.56 10.45 4.27
C PHE A 168 -4.18 8.98 4.43
N LEU A 169 -4.99 8.06 3.90
CA LEU A 169 -4.66 6.63 3.88
C LEU A 169 -3.42 6.35 3.02
N ILE A 170 -3.40 6.87 1.79
CA ILE A 170 -2.27 6.67 0.87
C ILE A 170 -1.00 7.37 1.37
N LYS A 171 -1.11 8.59 1.88
CA LYS A 171 0.01 9.31 2.51
C LYS A 171 0.56 8.51 3.70
N GLY A 172 -0.32 8.02 4.56
CA GLY A 172 0.05 7.19 5.70
C GLY A 172 0.76 5.90 5.28
N LEU A 173 0.30 5.24 4.21
CA LEU A 173 0.97 4.08 3.66
C LEU A 173 2.41 4.41 3.25
N ARG A 174 2.60 5.50 2.50
CA ARG A 174 3.92 5.93 2.02
C ARG A 174 4.88 6.29 3.17
N GLU A 175 4.43 7.01 4.19
CA GLU A 175 5.27 7.29 5.36
C GLU A 175 5.61 6.01 6.16
N THR A 176 4.70 5.02 6.18
CA THR A 176 4.97 3.71 6.79
C THR A 176 6.05 2.93 6.03
N LEU A 177 5.95 2.90 4.69
CA LEU A 177 6.95 2.23 3.84
C LEU A 177 8.30 2.93 3.90
N LYS A 178 8.31 4.26 3.91
CA LYS A 178 9.53 5.08 4.07
C LYS A 178 10.24 4.82 5.40
N ALA A 179 9.51 4.62 6.50
CA ALA A 179 10.11 4.24 7.78
C ALA A 179 10.83 2.87 7.73
N CYS A 180 10.51 2.03 6.74
CA CYS A 180 11.15 0.74 6.51
C CYS A 180 12.42 0.84 5.65
N ILE A 181 12.75 2.02 5.11
CA ILE A 181 13.95 2.22 4.29
C ILE A 181 15.11 2.67 5.20
N GLU A 182 16.29 2.07 5.03
CA GLU A 182 17.50 2.54 5.70
C GLU A 182 17.80 3.99 5.28
N PRO A 183 18.08 4.91 6.23
CA PRO A 183 18.49 6.26 5.87
C PRO A 183 19.76 6.18 5.03
N VAL A 184 19.65 6.60 3.77
CA VAL A 184 20.80 6.67 2.87
C VAL A 184 21.70 7.77 3.42
N ASN A 185 22.95 7.44 3.79
CA ASN A 185 23.97 8.43 4.12
C ASN A 185 23.95 9.54 3.06
N GLU A 186 24.06 10.80 3.51
CA GLU A 186 24.05 11.97 2.62
C GLU A 186 24.95 11.74 1.40
N VAL A 187 24.43 12.08 0.21
CA VAL A 187 25.27 12.25 -0.98
C VAL A 187 26.13 13.47 -0.73
N LYS A 188 27.29 13.26 -0.10
CA LYS A 188 28.31 14.30 0.01
C LYS A 188 28.92 14.47 -1.36
N GLN A 189 28.83 15.68 -1.92
CA GLN A 189 29.76 16.07 -2.98
C GLN A 189 31.16 15.94 -2.38
N HIS A 190 31.96 15.00 -2.88
CA HIS A 190 33.40 15.12 -2.75
C HIS A 190 33.79 16.35 -3.58
N VAL A 191 33.92 17.50 -2.91
CA VAL A 191 34.66 18.66 -3.41
C VAL A 191 36.14 18.39 -3.21
#